data_AF-A0A919WHZ0-F1
#
_entry.id   AF-A0A919WHZ0-F1
#
_cell.length_a   1.000
_cell.length_b   1.000
_cell.length_c   1.000
_cell.angle_alpha   90.00
_cell.angle_beta   90.00
_cell.angle_gamma   90.00
#
_symmetry.space_group_name_H-M   'P 1'
#
loop_
_entity.id
_entity.type
_entity.pdbx_description
1 polymer ?
#
loop_
_entity_poly.entity_id
_entity_poly.type
_entity_poly.pdbx_seq_one_letter_code
_entity_poly.pdbx_strand_id
1 'polypeptide(L)'
;MKRTLYSFCIKGDVNAVYDYLQNINSNKETEKLKQKYYNRFYSGKPIFRYKTKDTWIKSVIKTYNEYFIFVLTNKKSRVEAEESLRENLLKLLLNYNGAKDIDSIEARLAQEFKLRGYYFLGGITPPFRGPYIWGKEEIVEYEVNLPDRTKKVKVHFMSDFIMLSWLHFATFGGRSAGGWATNNGLFCVKERYEKILNKPDFTISYLAHEAQHLADYEDYPSLCSRDLEYRAKLVELIYHPLNHKILMKKFIMDADNNRTNPHPYANFIICNNLSQMIFNQNQMSDPKEWAKVDPNTLSCCATELLQKHTDSLNNKGKQQVVSII
;
A
#
# COMPACT_ATOMS: atom_id res chain seq x y z
N MET A 1 -3.44 -20.18 7.76
CA MET A 1 -2.24 -20.25 6.90
C MET A 1 -2.00 -18.99 6.07
N LYS A 2 -2.70 -18.74 4.93
CA LYS A 2 -2.40 -17.60 4.03
C LYS A 2 -2.40 -16.23 4.73
N ARG A 3 -3.35 -16.00 5.64
CA ARG A 3 -3.44 -14.75 6.42
C ARG A 3 -2.20 -14.51 7.28
N THR A 4 -1.82 -15.49 8.11
CA THR A 4 -0.63 -15.43 8.98
C THR A 4 0.65 -15.24 8.17
N LEU A 5 0.75 -15.93 7.04
CA LEU A 5 1.88 -15.78 6.12
C LEU A 5 1.97 -14.35 5.56
N TYR A 6 0.85 -13.78 5.11
CA TYR A 6 0.87 -12.42 4.59
C TYR A 6 1.09 -11.35 5.67
N SER A 7 0.71 -11.59 6.92
CA SER A 7 1.05 -10.66 8.00
C SER A 7 2.55 -10.58 8.25
N PHE A 8 3.29 -11.69 8.12
CA PHE A 8 4.76 -11.65 8.18
C PHE A 8 5.36 -10.96 6.96
N CYS A 9 4.84 -11.24 5.75
CA CYS A 9 5.28 -10.54 4.54
C CYS A 9 5.09 -9.02 4.65
N ILE A 10 3.96 -8.54 5.17
CA ILE A 10 3.71 -7.09 5.34
C ILE A 10 4.76 -6.44 6.25
N LYS A 11 5.24 -7.18 7.26
CA LYS A 11 6.32 -6.72 8.15
C LYS A 11 7.71 -6.75 7.50
N GLY A 12 7.80 -7.22 6.25
CA GLY A 12 9.08 -7.37 5.56
C GLY A 12 9.92 -8.55 6.04
N ASP A 13 9.36 -9.46 6.83
CA ASP A 13 10.10 -10.57 7.44
C ASP A 13 9.73 -11.91 6.79
N VAL A 14 10.49 -12.28 5.76
CA VAL A 14 10.31 -13.56 5.08
C VAL A 14 10.94 -14.73 5.85
N ASN A 15 11.84 -14.46 6.80
CA ASN A 15 12.37 -15.50 7.68
C ASN A 15 11.26 -16.04 8.59
N ALA A 16 10.48 -15.15 9.22
CA ALA A 16 9.30 -15.54 10.00
C ALA A 16 8.25 -16.30 9.16
N VAL A 17 8.11 -15.97 7.87
CA VAL A 17 7.28 -16.76 6.95
C VAL A 17 7.83 -18.18 6.81
N TYR A 18 9.13 -18.31 6.55
CA TYR A 18 9.75 -19.61 6.33
C TYR A 18 9.70 -20.47 7.60
N ASP A 19 9.99 -19.91 8.76
CA ASP A 19 9.90 -20.57 10.06
C ASP A 19 8.46 -21.01 10.37
N TYR A 20 7.47 -20.13 10.13
CA TYR A 20 6.07 -20.50 10.27
C TYR A 20 5.70 -21.69 9.38
N LEU A 21 6.16 -21.69 8.12
CA LEU A 21 5.91 -22.79 7.21
C LEU A 21 6.55 -24.10 7.72
N GLN A 22 7.74 -24.06 8.32
CA GLN A 22 8.37 -25.27 8.88
C GLN A 22 7.57 -25.89 10.01
N ASN A 23 6.89 -25.08 10.81
CA ASN A 23 6.24 -25.52 12.05
C ASN A 23 4.75 -25.87 11.91
N ILE A 24 4.14 -25.71 10.74
CA ILE A 24 2.75 -26.13 10.49
C ILE A 24 2.66 -27.57 9.99
N ASN A 25 1.52 -28.21 10.25
CA ASN A 25 1.21 -29.56 9.75
C ASN A 25 1.46 -29.65 8.24
N SER A 26 2.33 -30.59 7.87
CA SER A 26 2.73 -30.79 6.49
C SER A 26 1.62 -31.44 5.68
N ASN A 27 1.34 -30.85 4.52
CA ASN A 27 0.58 -31.47 3.43
C ASN A 27 1.20 -31.06 2.09
N LYS A 28 0.68 -31.62 1.00
CA LYS A 28 1.20 -31.37 -0.35
C LYS A 28 1.24 -29.89 -0.74
N GLU A 29 0.30 -29.08 -0.27
CA GLU A 29 0.27 -27.64 -0.56
C GLU A 29 1.30 -26.87 0.27
N THR A 30 1.44 -27.19 1.55
CA THR A 30 2.41 -26.53 2.43
C THR A 30 3.84 -26.84 1.99
N GLU A 31 4.15 -28.08 1.60
CA GLU A 31 5.48 -28.45 1.11
C GLU A 31 5.83 -27.75 -0.21
N LYS A 32 4.87 -27.68 -1.14
CA LYS A 32 5.04 -26.87 -2.36
C LYS A 32 5.32 -25.41 -2.04
N LEU A 33 4.62 -24.85 -1.04
CA LEU A 33 4.81 -23.46 -0.64
C LEU A 33 6.18 -23.24 0.03
N LYS A 34 6.62 -24.15 0.92
CA LYS A 34 7.96 -24.15 1.50
C LYS A 34 9.03 -24.13 0.41
N GLN A 35 8.93 -25.04 -0.56
CA GLN A 35 9.88 -25.11 -1.67
C GLN A 35 9.89 -23.82 -2.50
N LYS A 36 8.72 -23.21 -2.74
CA LYS A 36 8.63 -21.92 -3.45
C LYS A 36 9.36 -20.81 -2.70
N TYR A 37 9.18 -20.70 -1.39
CA TYR A 37 9.89 -19.72 -0.56
C TYR A 37 11.41 -20.01 -0.54
N TYR A 38 11.81 -21.26 -0.31
CA TYR A 38 13.21 -21.68 -0.39
C TYR A 38 13.85 -21.27 -1.72
N ASN A 39 13.20 -21.61 -2.83
CA ASN A 39 13.70 -21.33 -4.17
C ASN A 39 13.89 -19.84 -4.45
N ARG A 40 12.99 -18.97 -3.96
CA ARG A 40 13.08 -17.52 -4.20
C ARG A 40 14.13 -16.83 -3.32
N PHE A 41 14.20 -17.21 -2.05
CA PHE A 41 14.92 -16.43 -1.04
C PHE A 41 16.24 -17.06 -0.58
N TYR A 42 16.38 -18.38 -0.72
CA TYR A 42 17.48 -19.14 -0.09
C TYR A 42 18.30 -19.99 -1.05
N SER A 43 17.82 -20.32 -2.26
CA SER A 43 18.49 -21.25 -3.21
C SER A 43 19.82 -20.80 -3.83
N GLY A 44 20.34 -19.62 -3.47
CA GLY A 44 21.58 -19.04 -4.01
C GLY A 44 21.52 -18.58 -5.48
N LYS A 45 20.70 -19.23 -6.32
CA LYS A 45 20.47 -18.90 -7.74
C LYS A 45 18.96 -18.92 -8.06
N PRO A 46 18.18 -17.96 -7.53
CA PRO A 46 16.74 -17.91 -7.78
C PRO A 46 16.47 -17.69 -9.28
N ILE A 47 15.52 -18.45 -9.82
CA ILE A 47 15.10 -18.34 -11.22
C ILE A 47 13.86 -17.46 -11.30
N PHE A 48 13.94 -16.39 -12.09
CA PHE A 48 12.83 -15.47 -12.34
C PHE A 48 12.31 -15.58 -13.77
N ARG A 49 11.00 -15.40 -13.93
CA ARG A 49 10.35 -15.23 -15.22
C ARG A 49 10.01 -13.76 -15.39
N TYR A 50 10.40 -13.19 -16.53
CA TYR A 50 10.20 -11.79 -16.85
C TYR A 50 9.13 -11.64 -17.94
N LYS A 51 8.19 -10.71 -17.74
CA LYS A 51 7.14 -10.38 -18.72
C LYS A 51 7.62 -9.36 -19.76
N THR A 52 8.87 -9.44 -20.18
CA THR A 52 9.45 -8.57 -21.21
C THR A 52 10.56 -9.32 -21.96
N LYS A 53 10.82 -8.93 -23.21
CA LYS A 53 11.96 -9.43 -23.98
C LYS A 53 13.19 -8.53 -23.86
N ASP A 54 13.00 -7.25 -23.54
CA ASP A 54 14.06 -6.24 -23.40
C ASP A 54 15.08 -6.65 -22.32
N THR A 55 16.35 -6.73 -22.70
CA THR A 55 17.43 -7.20 -21.84
C THR A 55 17.83 -6.18 -20.78
N TRP A 56 17.72 -4.89 -21.07
CA TRP A 56 18.00 -3.81 -20.11
C TRP A 56 16.93 -3.80 -19.02
N ILE A 57 15.65 -3.88 -19.40
CA ILE A 57 14.53 -3.97 -18.44
C ILE A 57 14.69 -5.20 -17.54
N LYS A 58 15.03 -6.36 -18.12
CA LYS A 58 15.31 -7.58 -17.33
C LYS A 58 16.41 -7.35 -16.30
N SER A 59 17.49 -6.66 -16.68
CA SER A 59 18.59 -6.35 -15.76
C SER A 59 18.13 -5.47 -14.61
N VAL A 60 17.35 -4.41 -14.88
CA VAL A 60 16.80 -3.55 -13.81
C VAL A 60 15.91 -4.35 -12.86
N ILE A 61 14.96 -5.13 -13.38
CA ILE A 61 14.06 -5.97 -12.57
C ILE A 61 14.87 -6.98 -11.73
N LYS A 62 15.92 -7.56 -12.32
CA LYS A 62 16.82 -8.47 -11.61
C LYS A 62 17.50 -7.78 -10.43
N THR A 63 18.01 -6.56 -10.62
CA THR A 63 18.65 -5.78 -9.55
C THR A 63 17.69 -5.51 -8.39
N TYR A 64 16.42 -5.15 -8.67
CA TYR A 64 15.42 -4.99 -7.61
C TYR A 64 15.04 -6.32 -6.94
N ASN A 65 14.92 -7.41 -7.69
CA ASN A 65 14.65 -8.73 -7.09
C ASN A 65 15.77 -9.17 -6.14
N GLU A 66 17.04 -8.93 -6.50
CA GLU A 66 18.19 -9.18 -5.63
C GLU A 66 18.15 -8.32 -4.37
N TYR A 67 17.86 -7.02 -4.51
CA TYR A 67 17.65 -6.11 -3.39
C TYR A 67 16.53 -6.62 -2.46
N PHE A 68 15.38 -7.02 -3.01
CA PHE A 68 14.26 -7.56 -2.22
C PHE A 68 14.66 -8.81 -1.44
N ILE A 69 15.44 -9.72 -2.04
CA ILE A 69 15.93 -10.90 -1.31
C ILE A 69 16.79 -10.45 -0.13
N PHE A 70 17.73 -9.52 -0.32
CA PHE A 70 18.63 -9.09 0.75
C PHE A 70 17.89 -8.51 1.95
N VAL A 71 16.94 -7.58 1.70
CA VAL A 71 16.19 -6.91 2.78
C VAL A 71 15.16 -7.84 3.42
N LEU A 72 14.47 -8.68 2.65
CA LEU A 72 13.41 -9.54 3.17
C LEU A 72 13.93 -10.74 3.97
N THR A 73 15.16 -11.17 3.73
CA THR A 73 15.81 -12.25 4.50
C THR A 73 16.80 -11.72 5.54
N ASN A 74 16.93 -10.40 5.71
CA ASN A 74 17.95 -9.76 6.57
C ASN A 74 19.39 -10.24 6.29
N LYS A 75 19.71 -10.58 5.03
CA LYS A 75 21.08 -11.00 4.62
C LYS A 75 22.04 -9.82 4.58
N LYS A 76 21.50 -8.62 4.38
CA LYS A 76 22.20 -7.34 4.48
C LYS A 76 21.32 -6.40 5.29
N SER A 77 21.92 -5.44 5.97
CA SER A 77 21.17 -4.31 6.49
C SER A 77 20.51 -3.53 5.34
N ARG A 78 19.46 -2.77 5.66
CA ARG A 78 18.78 -1.93 4.66
C ARG A 78 19.75 -0.99 3.95
N VAL A 79 20.68 -0.38 4.69
CA VAL A 79 21.68 0.56 4.15
C VAL A 79 22.60 -0.14 3.15
N GLU A 80 23.17 -1.28 3.51
CA GLU A 80 24.06 -2.05 2.62
C GLU A 80 23.33 -2.58 1.38
N ALA A 81 22.06 -2.97 1.53
CA ALA A 81 21.23 -3.43 0.43
C ALA A 81 20.88 -2.28 -0.53
N GLU A 82 20.50 -1.11 -0.01
CA GLU A 82 20.21 0.08 -0.82
C GLU A 82 21.47 0.60 -1.53
N GLU A 83 22.64 0.51 -0.89
CA GLU A 83 23.92 0.87 -1.53
C GLU A 83 24.25 -0.10 -2.67
N SER A 84 24.06 -1.40 -2.45
CA SER A 84 24.24 -2.42 -3.51
C SER A 84 23.26 -2.20 -4.67
N LEU A 85 22.01 -1.82 -4.37
CA LEU A 85 21.00 -1.48 -5.37
C LEU A 85 21.45 -0.27 -6.18
N ARG A 86 21.85 0.81 -5.52
CA ARG A 86 22.33 2.06 -6.12
C ARG A 86 23.49 1.82 -7.09
N GLU A 87 24.54 1.13 -6.65
CA GLU A 87 25.71 0.83 -7.49
C GLU A 87 25.35 0.00 -8.72
N ASN A 88 24.48 -1.00 -8.57
CA ASN A 88 24.12 -1.89 -9.66
C ASN A 88 23.17 -1.24 -10.66
N LEU A 89 22.24 -0.39 -10.20
CA LEU A 89 21.41 0.42 -11.11
C LEU A 89 22.25 1.44 -11.87
N LEU A 90 23.23 2.08 -11.20
CA LEU A 90 24.12 3.04 -11.84
C LEU A 90 24.90 2.41 -13.01
N LYS A 91 25.37 1.16 -12.87
CA LYS A 91 26.04 0.41 -13.95
C LYS A 91 25.15 0.17 -15.17
N LEU A 92 23.82 0.21 -15.02
CA LEU A 92 22.87 0.03 -16.11
C LEU A 92 22.58 1.33 -16.88
N LEU A 93 23.02 2.48 -16.37
CA LEU A 93 22.84 3.79 -17.00
C LEU A 93 24.13 4.19 -17.73
N LEU A 94 24.15 4.02 -19.05
CA LEU A 94 25.27 4.45 -19.88
C LEU A 94 25.42 5.98 -19.86
N ASN A 95 26.66 6.47 -19.70
CA ASN A 95 27.00 7.90 -19.72
C ASN A 95 26.24 8.76 -18.69
N TYR A 96 25.88 8.19 -17.55
CA TYR A 96 25.19 8.94 -16.50
C TYR A 96 26.16 9.85 -15.72
N ASN A 97 26.04 11.15 -15.97
CA ASN A 97 26.81 12.20 -15.31
C ASN A 97 26.01 12.96 -14.23
N GLY A 98 24.83 12.46 -13.87
CA GLY A 98 23.96 13.05 -12.84
C GLY A 98 24.40 12.72 -11.41
N ALA A 99 23.61 13.20 -10.45
CA ALA A 99 23.81 12.89 -9.04
C ALA A 99 23.66 11.37 -8.80
N LYS A 100 24.59 10.79 -8.05
CA LYS A 100 24.69 9.33 -7.88
C LYS A 100 23.85 8.79 -6.73
N ASP A 101 23.02 9.63 -6.11
CA ASP A 101 22.02 9.17 -5.15
C ASP A 101 20.93 8.35 -5.87
N ILE A 102 20.27 7.50 -5.12
CA ILE A 102 19.33 6.52 -5.68
C ILE A 102 18.06 7.18 -6.24
N ASP A 103 17.62 8.32 -5.71
CA ASP A 103 16.42 9.01 -6.20
C ASP A 103 16.70 9.64 -7.58
N SER A 104 17.87 10.24 -7.76
CA SER A 104 18.32 10.76 -9.06
C SER A 104 18.53 9.66 -10.10
N ILE A 105 19.02 8.49 -9.68
CA ILE A 105 19.14 7.29 -10.53
C ILE A 105 17.75 6.79 -10.95
N GLU A 106 16.81 6.68 -10.02
CA GLU A 106 15.43 6.26 -10.29
C GLU A 106 14.68 7.24 -11.21
N ALA A 107 14.91 8.55 -11.06
CA ALA A 107 14.40 9.56 -11.98
C ALA A 107 14.97 9.37 -13.40
N ARG A 108 16.25 9.01 -13.54
CA ARG A 108 16.81 8.68 -14.86
C ARG A 108 16.26 7.37 -15.40
N LEU A 109 16.08 6.34 -14.57
CA LEU A 109 15.42 5.10 -14.97
C LEU A 109 14.04 5.38 -15.54
N ALA A 110 13.26 6.28 -14.92
CA ALA A 110 11.95 6.66 -15.43
C ALA A 110 11.99 7.17 -16.88
N GLN A 111 13.00 7.97 -17.23
CA GLN A 111 13.21 8.43 -18.61
C GLN A 111 13.56 7.27 -19.56
N GLU A 112 14.46 6.37 -19.13
CA GLU A 112 14.88 5.21 -19.92
C GLU A 112 13.74 4.20 -20.14
N PHE A 113 12.89 3.97 -19.14
CA PHE A 113 11.69 3.15 -19.27
C PHE A 113 10.69 3.78 -20.25
N LYS A 114 10.50 5.11 -20.17
CA LYS A 114 9.60 5.84 -21.08
C LYS A 114 10.02 5.70 -22.53
N LEU A 115 11.32 5.79 -22.84
CA LEU A 115 11.86 5.54 -24.19
C LEU A 115 11.59 4.11 -24.69
N ARG A 116 11.40 3.15 -23.78
CA ARG A 116 11.12 1.74 -24.08
C ARG A 116 9.62 1.40 -24.03
N GLY A 117 8.75 2.40 -23.91
CA GLY A 117 7.30 2.23 -23.89
C GLY A 117 6.75 1.72 -22.56
N TYR A 118 7.45 1.96 -21.45
CA TYR A 118 7.01 1.61 -20.09
C TYR A 118 7.01 2.83 -19.18
N TYR A 119 6.20 2.76 -18.15
CA TYR A 119 6.21 3.69 -17.03
C TYR A 119 6.98 3.09 -15.87
N PHE A 120 7.61 3.95 -15.07
CA PHE A 120 8.37 3.56 -13.90
C PHE A 120 8.15 4.58 -12.79
N LEU A 121 7.77 4.08 -11.61
CA LEU A 121 7.69 4.84 -10.38
C LEU A 121 8.65 4.22 -9.37
N GLY A 122 9.73 4.94 -9.06
CA GLY A 122 10.70 4.56 -8.02
C GLY A 122 10.26 5.00 -6.62
N GLY A 123 11.22 5.07 -5.70
CA GLY A 123 11.02 5.52 -4.34
C GLY A 123 10.71 4.40 -3.35
N ILE A 124 10.34 4.82 -2.14
CA ILE A 124 10.06 3.94 -1.01
C ILE A 124 8.56 3.63 -0.99
N THR A 125 8.24 2.34 -1.12
CA THR A 125 6.95 1.80 -0.66
C THR A 125 7.21 1.24 0.73
N PRO A 126 6.85 1.94 1.82
CA PRO A 126 7.35 1.59 3.15
C PRO A 126 7.20 0.10 3.49
N PRO A 127 8.25 -0.53 4.05
CA PRO A 127 9.49 0.11 4.53
C PRO A 127 10.63 0.16 3.50
N PHE A 128 10.50 -0.48 2.33
CA PHE A 128 11.61 -0.67 1.38
C PHE A 128 11.44 0.13 0.09
N ARG A 129 12.55 0.33 -0.64
CA ARG A 129 12.43 0.74 -2.04
C ARG A 129 11.73 -0.35 -2.83
N GLY A 130 10.91 0.03 -3.80
CA GLY A 130 10.14 -0.98 -4.53
C GLY A 130 9.35 -0.35 -5.66
N PRO A 131 9.88 -0.40 -6.89
CA PRO A 131 9.28 0.33 -7.98
C PRO A 131 8.02 -0.35 -8.49
N TYR A 132 7.18 0.46 -9.13
CA TYR A 132 6.08 0.02 -9.96
C TYR A 132 6.47 0.22 -11.42
N ILE A 133 6.29 -0.82 -12.25
CA ILE A 133 6.66 -0.79 -13.67
C ILE A 133 5.52 -1.40 -14.48
N TRP A 134 4.93 -0.61 -15.38
CA TRP A 134 3.74 -0.97 -16.15
C TRP A 134 3.81 -0.46 -17.59
N GLY A 135 3.03 -1.08 -18.49
CA GLY A 135 3.10 -0.82 -19.93
C GLY A 135 2.04 0.15 -20.44
N LYS A 136 0.86 0.20 -19.81
CA LYS A 136 -0.29 0.98 -20.31
C LYS A 136 -0.95 1.80 -19.22
N GLU A 137 -1.40 2.98 -19.59
CA GLU A 137 -2.15 3.88 -18.73
C GLU A 137 -3.37 4.42 -19.48
N GLU A 138 -4.54 4.34 -18.87
CA GLU A 138 -5.79 4.92 -19.36
C GLU A 138 -6.31 5.93 -18.32
N ILE A 139 -6.68 7.13 -18.76
CA ILE A 139 -7.17 8.17 -17.85
C ILE A 139 -8.69 8.26 -17.96
N VAL A 140 -9.37 8.17 -16.82
CA VAL A 140 -10.82 8.34 -16.71
C VAL A 140 -11.12 9.36 -15.63
N GLU A 141 -12.02 10.29 -15.90
CA GLU A 141 -12.48 11.26 -14.91
C GLU A 141 -13.65 10.70 -14.11
N TYR A 142 -13.59 10.90 -12.80
CA TYR A 142 -14.66 10.56 -11.86
C TYR A 142 -15.08 11.79 -11.09
N GLU A 143 -16.36 11.85 -10.74
CA GLU A 143 -16.88 12.79 -9.75
C GLU A 143 -17.18 12.00 -8.47
N VAL A 144 -16.53 12.38 -7.37
CA VAL A 144 -16.55 11.65 -6.10
C VAL A 144 -17.16 12.53 -5.03
N ASN A 145 -18.21 12.04 -4.37
CA ASN A 145 -18.81 12.70 -3.22
C ASN A 145 -18.00 12.36 -1.97
N LEU A 146 -17.30 13.35 -1.42
CA LEU A 146 -16.71 13.31 -0.09
C LEU A 146 -17.71 13.94 0.91
N PRO A 147 -17.55 13.71 2.23
CA PRO A 147 -18.52 14.17 3.21
C PRO A 147 -18.77 15.69 3.23
N ASP A 148 -17.78 16.50 2.87
CA ASP A 148 -17.83 17.96 2.87
C ASP A 148 -17.98 18.58 1.48
N ARG A 149 -17.64 17.85 0.41
CA ARG A 149 -17.64 18.36 -0.96
C ARG A 149 -17.66 17.27 -2.02
N THR A 150 -18.07 17.63 -3.22
CA THR A 150 -17.85 16.82 -4.42
C THR A 150 -16.51 17.19 -5.07
N LYS A 151 -15.70 16.20 -5.44
CA LYS A 151 -14.38 16.38 -6.05
C LYS A 151 -14.29 15.66 -7.39
N LYS A 152 -13.87 16.38 -8.42
CA LYS A 152 -13.49 15.79 -9.71
C LYS A 152 -12.07 15.27 -9.62
N VAL A 153 -11.87 14.01 -10.00
CA VAL A 153 -10.57 13.33 -9.93
C VAL A 153 -10.25 12.64 -11.24
N LYS A 154 -8.97 12.66 -11.62
CA LYS A 154 -8.45 11.86 -12.74
C LYS A 154 -7.90 10.55 -12.19
N VAL A 155 -8.42 9.43 -12.69
CA VAL A 155 -7.95 8.09 -12.34
C VAL A 155 -7.12 7.55 -13.51
N HIS A 156 -5.83 7.36 -13.26
CA HIS A 156 -4.85 6.74 -14.13
C HIS A 156 -4.89 5.22 -13.90
N PHE A 157 -5.65 4.50 -14.73
CA PHE A 157 -5.69 3.05 -14.72
C PHE A 157 -4.43 2.47 -15.35
N MET A 158 -3.52 1.99 -14.51
CA MET A 158 -2.28 1.34 -14.89
C MET A 158 -2.54 -0.15 -15.15
N SER A 159 -1.95 -0.68 -16.22
CA SER A 159 -2.04 -2.11 -16.57
C SER A 159 -0.79 -2.60 -17.30
N ASP A 160 -0.74 -3.92 -17.54
CA ASP A 160 0.43 -4.61 -18.11
C ASP A 160 1.65 -4.51 -17.19
N PHE A 161 1.43 -4.71 -15.89
CA PHE A 161 2.50 -4.67 -14.90
C PHE A 161 3.54 -5.77 -15.10
N ILE A 162 4.81 -5.36 -15.09
CA ILE A 162 5.98 -6.24 -15.07
C ILE A 162 6.67 -6.25 -13.69
N MET A 163 6.38 -5.28 -12.83
CA MET A 163 6.79 -5.25 -11.41
C MET A 163 5.80 -4.43 -10.56
N LEU A 164 5.39 -4.99 -9.41
CA LEU A 164 4.42 -4.40 -8.47
C LEU A 164 5.04 -4.27 -7.05
N SER A 165 6.26 -3.72 -6.98
CA SER A 165 7.00 -3.51 -5.73
C SER A 165 7.31 -4.80 -4.93
N TRP A 166 7.91 -4.63 -3.76
CA TRP A 166 8.48 -5.69 -2.93
C TRP A 166 7.41 -6.57 -2.27
N LEU A 167 6.22 -6.05 -1.92
CA LEU A 167 5.17 -6.84 -1.26
C LEU A 167 4.56 -7.87 -2.22
N HIS A 168 4.37 -7.50 -3.49
CA HIS A 168 3.96 -8.44 -4.54
C HIS A 168 5.02 -9.53 -4.72
N PHE A 169 6.30 -9.15 -4.67
CA PHE A 169 7.41 -10.10 -4.69
C PHE A 169 7.40 -11.04 -3.46
N ALA A 170 7.23 -10.52 -2.26
CA ALA A 170 7.22 -11.30 -1.00
C ALA A 170 6.07 -12.32 -0.95
N THR A 171 4.93 -12.00 -1.55
CA THR A 171 3.68 -12.77 -1.46
C THR A 171 3.38 -13.61 -2.70
N PHE A 172 4.28 -13.68 -3.68
CA PHE A 172 4.05 -14.33 -4.97
C PHE A 172 2.81 -13.80 -5.70
N GLY A 173 2.56 -12.50 -5.59
CA GLY A 173 1.39 -11.82 -6.16
C GLY A 173 0.12 -11.92 -5.31
N GLY A 174 0.21 -12.45 -4.08
CA GLY A 174 -0.93 -12.54 -3.18
C GLY A 174 -1.38 -11.20 -2.59
N ARG A 175 -0.48 -10.23 -2.47
CA ARG A 175 -0.76 -8.85 -2.04
C ARG A 175 0.09 -7.85 -2.79
N SER A 176 -0.50 -6.70 -3.09
CA SER A 176 0.16 -5.50 -3.64
C SER A 176 -0.64 -4.27 -3.23
N ALA A 177 -0.09 -3.08 -3.53
CA ALA A 177 -0.90 -1.86 -3.56
C ALA A 177 -2.10 -2.03 -4.50
N GLY A 178 -3.22 -1.39 -4.18
CA GLY A 178 -4.36 -1.27 -5.08
C GLY A 178 -4.28 -0.01 -5.95
N GLY A 179 -3.62 1.01 -5.43
CA GLY A 179 -3.42 2.30 -6.07
C GLY A 179 -2.88 3.28 -5.05
N TRP A 180 -2.79 4.55 -5.44
CA TRP A 180 -2.33 5.64 -4.58
C TRP A 180 -2.75 6.99 -5.16
N ALA A 181 -2.87 8.01 -4.31
CA ALA A 181 -3.03 9.39 -4.70
C ALA A 181 -1.69 10.11 -4.91
N THR A 182 -1.68 11.09 -5.81
CA THR A 182 -0.61 12.07 -6.00
C THR A 182 -1.24 13.43 -6.27
N ASN A 183 -0.47 14.52 -6.23
CA ASN A 183 -0.95 15.85 -6.62
C ASN A 183 -1.50 15.94 -8.06
N ASN A 184 -1.19 14.96 -8.92
CA ASN A 184 -1.61 14.95 -10.32
C ASN A 184 -2.86 14.09 -10.58
N GLY A 185 -3.33 13.33 -9.59
CA GLY A 185 -4.45 12.40 -9.74
C GLY A 185 -4.26 11.10 -8.98
N LEU A 186 -5.20 10.19 -9.17
CA LEU A 186 -5.25 8.88 -8.53
C LEU A 186 -4.70 7.83 -9.49
N PHE A 187 -3.84 6.96 -9.02
CA PHE A 187 -3.29 5.86 -9.79
C PHE A 187 -3.95 4.57 -9.35
N CYS A 188 -4.51 3.79 -10.28
CA CYS A 188 -5.24 2.55 -10.01
C CYS A 188 -4.54 1.36 -10.65
N VAL A 189 -4.28 0.30 -9.90
CA VAL A 189 -3.85 -1.00 -10.47
C VAL A 189 -5.08 -1.66 -11.10
N LYS A 190 -5.25 -1.50 -12.42
CA LYS A 190 -6.48 -1.87 -13.15
C LYS A 190 -6.86 -3.33 -12.94
N GLU A 191 -5.90 -4.26 -12.98
CA GLU A 191 -6.15 -5.70 -12.86
C GLU A 191 -6.78 -6.09 -11.51
N ARG A 192 -6.70 -5.22 -10.49
CA ARG A 192 -7.35 -5.45 -9.20
C ARG A 192 -8.84 -5.11 -9.21
N TYR A 193 -9.27 -4.18 -10.06
CA TYR A 193 -10.60 -3.58 -9.98
C TYR A 193 -11.44 -3.66 -11.25
N GLU A 194 -10.85 -3.97 -12.41
CA GLU A 194 -11.52 -3.93 -13.72
C GLU A 194 -12.85 -4.71 -13.79
N LYS A 195 -13.01 -5.73 -12.95
CA LYS A 195 -14.24 -6.57 -12.89
C LYS A 195 -15.25 -6.12 -11.84
N ILE A 196 -14.92 -5.11 -11.05
CA ILE A 196 -15.66 -4.68 -9.87
C ILE A 196 -15.72 -3.15 -9.74
N LEU A 197 -15.62 -2.40 -10.84
CA LEU A 197 -15.65 -0.93 -10.86
C LEU A 197 -16.95 -0.33 -10.30
N ASN A 198 -18.02 -1.11 -10.20
CA ASN A 198 -19.29 -0.70 -9.60
C ASN A 198 -19.48 -1.21 -8.15
N LYS A 199 -18.46 -1.80 -7.54
CA LYS A 199 -18.53 -2.39 -6.19
C LYS A 199 -17.86 -1.47 -5.16
N PRO A 200 -18.29 -1.53 -3.89
CA PRO A 200 -17.68 -0.76 -2.79
C PRO A 200 -16.16 -0.88 -2.69
N ASP A 201 -15.60 -2.05 -3.00
CA ASP A 201 -14.16 -2.27 -3.01
C ASP A 201 -13.42 -1.29 -3.94
N PHE A 202 -14.02 -0.93 -5.08
CA PHE A 202 -13.48 0.10 -5.98
C PHE A 202 -14.03 1.49 -5.64
N THR A 203 -15.35 1.66 -5.57
CA THR A 203 -15.97 2.99 -5.48
C THR A 203 -15.71 3.68 -4.15
N ILE A 204 -15.43 2.92 -3.08
CA ILE A 204 -15.29 3.44 -1.72
C ILE A 204 -13.88 3.16 -1.19
N SER A 205 -13.50 1.89 -1.07
CA SER A 205 -12.20 1.49 -0.50
C SER A 205 -10.99 1.83 -1.38
N TYR A 206 -11.21 2.25 -2.62
CA TYR A 206 -10.18 2.84 -3.47
C TYR A 206 -10.54 4.28 -3.83
N LEU A 207 -11.61 4.49 -4.58
CA LEU A 207 -11.88 5.78 -5.21
C LEU A 207 -12.17 6.88 -4.18
N ALA A 208 -13.09 6.66 -3.25
CA ALA A 208 -13.38 7.66 -2.20
C ALA A 208 -12.20 7.84 -1.23
N HIS A 209 -11.53 6.75 -0.86
CA HIS A 209 -10.32 6.77 -0.03
C HIS A 209 -9.21 7.65 -0.63
N GLU A 210 -8.83 7.39 -1.88
CA GLU A 210 -7.75 8.12 -2.55
C GLU A 210 -8.18 9.54 -2.95
N ALA A 211 -9.47 9.76 -3.23
CA ALA A 211 -10.00 11.11 -3.42
C ALA A 211 -9.92 11.94 -2.13
N GLN A 212 -10.12 11.32 -0.96
CA GLN A 212 -9.93 11.99 0.33
C GLN A 212 -8.47 12.37 0.56
N HIS A 213 -7.50 11.50 0.20
CA HIS A 213 -6.08 11.88 0.23
C HIS A 213 -5.78 13.09 -0.65
N LEU A 214 -6.29 13.09 -1.89
CA LEU A 214 -6.09 14.21 -2.80
C LEU A 214 -6.71 15.51 -2.27
N ALA A 215 -7.90 15.43 -1.67
CA ALA A 215 -8.56 16.53 -0.98
C ALA A 215 -7.70 17.08 0.18
N ASP A 216 -7.14 16.19 0.99
CA ASP A 216 -6.33 16.57 2.15
C ASP A 216 -4.94 17.10 1.76
N TYR A 217 -4.35 16.67 0.64
CA TYR A 217 -3.12 17.29 0.12
C TYR A 217 -3.31 18.78 -0.21
N GLU A 218 -4.48 19.16 -0.69
CA GLU A 218 -4.82 20.54 -1.00
C GLU A 218 -5.16 21.36 0.26
N ASP A 219 -5.95 20.78 1.17
CA ASP A 219 -6.40 21.49 2.37
C ASP A 219 -5.35 21.56 3.47
N TYR A 220 -4.50 20.54 3.60
CA TYR A 220 -3.57 20.33 4.71
C TYR A 220 -2.20 19.83 4.18
N PRO A 221 -1.43 20.67 3.47
CA PRO A 221 -0.24 20.24 2.74
C PRO A 221 0.89 19.66 3.61
N SER A 222 0.89 19.96 4.91
CA SER A 222 1.88 19.48 5.89
C SER A 222 1.42 18.23 6.65
N LEU A 223 0.20 17.73 6.40
CA LEU A 223 -0.43 16.67 7.18
C LEU A 223 0.29 15.33 6.98
N CYS A 224 0.61 14.66 8.08
CA CYS A 224 1.34 13.41 8.02
C CYS A 224 0.45 12.24 7.53
N SER A 225 1.10 11.19 7.03
CA SER A 225 0.42 10.02 6.47
C SER A 225 -0.57 9.34 7.43
N ARG A 226 -0.35 9.37 8.76
CA ARG A 226 -1.27 8.75 9.71
C ARG A 226 -2.64 9.42 9.75
N ASP A 227 -2.64 10.74 9.77
CA ASP A 227 -3.86 11.55 9.78
C ASP A 227 -4.57 11.47 8.42
N LEU A 228 -3.82 11.45 7.32
CA LEU A 228 -4.37 11.22 5.97
C LEU A 228 -5.11 9.87 5.91
N GLU A 229 -4.48 8.80 6.41
CA GLU A 229 -5.08 7.45 6.48
C GLU A 229 -6.30 7.40 7.38
N TYR A 230 -6.25 8.08 8.52
CA TYR A 230 -7.38 8.18 9.45
C TYR A 230 -8.60 8.80 8.77
N ARG A 231 -8.42 9.93 8.08
CA ARG A 231 -9.51 10.63 7.39
C ARG A 231 -10.07 9.81 6.23
N ALA A 232 -9.21 9.25 5.38
CA ALA A 232 -9.64 8.41 4.24
C ALA A 232 -10.42 7.16 4.69
N LYS A 233 -10.01 6.54 5.80
CA LYS A 233 -10.72 5.37 6.37
C LYS A 233 -12.04 5.71 7.04
N LEU A 234 -12.16 6.90 7.63
CA LEU A 234 -13.47 7.38 8.09
C LEU A 234 -14.41 7.57 6.90
N VAL A 235 -13.94 8.11 5.78
CA VAL A 235 -14.74 8.19 4.53
C VAL A 235 -15.18 6.80 4.06
N GLU A 236 -14.33 5.79 4.13
CA GLU A 236 -14.74 4.41 3.84
C GLU A 236 -15.89 3.95 4.75
N LEU A 237 -15.80 4.18 6.07
CA LEU A 237 -16.84 3.79 7.02
C LEU A 237 -18.16 4.55 6.84
N ILE A 238 -18.10 5.82 6.43
CA ILE A 238 -19.28 6.65 6.17
C ILE A 238 -20.10 6.05 5.03
N TYR A 239 -19.45 5.67 3.91
CA TYR A 239 -20.15 5.28 2.70
C TYR A 239 -20.32 3.76 2.49
N HIS A 240 -19.47 2.92 3.09
CA HIS A 240 -19.47 1.49 2.76
C HIS A 240 -20.71 0.77 3.32
N PRO A 241 -21.53 0.09 2.47
CA PRO A 241 -22.81 -0.48 2.91
C PRO A 241 -22.67 -1.61 3.93
N LEU A 242 -21.50 -2.25 3.98
CA LEU A 242 -21.15 -3.29 4.95
C LEU A 242 -20.06 -2.84 5.92
N ASN A 243 -20.06 -1.56 6.30
CA ASN A 243 -19.08 -0.95 7.20
C ASN A 243 -18.91 -1.73 8.53
N HIS A 244 -20.01 -2.09 9.20
CA HIS A 244 -20.07 -2.80 10.47
C HIS A 244 -19.62 -4.28 10.40
N LYS A 245 -19.66 -4.90 9.21
CA LYS A 245 -19.33 -6.33 9.01
C LYS A 245 -17.97 -6.54 8.35
N ILE A 246 -17.78 -5.97 7.17
CA ILE A 246 -16.59 -6.22 6.34
C ILE A 246 -15.46 -5.26 6.74
N LEU A 247 -15.73 -3.95 6.75
CA LEU A 247 -14.69 -2.97 7.03
C LEU A 247 -14.23 -3.01 8.48
N MET A 248 -15.14 -3.00 9.46
CA MET A 248 -14.75 -3.07 10.87
C MET A 248 -13.95 -4.34 11.18
N LYS A 249 -14.36 -5.49 10.64
CA LYS A 249 -13.57 -6.72 10.76
C LYS A 249 -12.16 -6.54 10.19
N LYS A 250 -12.01 -5.93 9.02
CA LYS A 250 -10.70 -5.63 8.43
C LYS A 250 -9.88 -4.67 9.30
N PHE A 251 -10.50 -3.60 9.79
CA PHE A 251 -9.84 -2.57 10.60
C PHE A 251 -9.34 -3.15 11.92
N ILE A 252 -10.17 -3.91 12.64
CA ILE A 252 -9.78 -4.61 13.88
C ILE A 252 -8.62 -5.57 13.61
N MET A 253 -8.69 -6.32 12.51
CA MET A 253 -7.67 -7.32 12.17
C MET A 253 -6.32 -6.71 11.76
N ASP A 254 -6.34 -5.51 11.18
CA ASP A 254 -5.17 -4.82 10.67
C ASP A 254 -4.71 -3.70 11.64
N ALA A 255 -5.38 -3.51 12.78
CA ALA A 255 -5.06 -2.48 13.77
C ALA A 255 -3.76 -2.81 14.53
N ASP A 256 -2.88 -1.82 14.65
CA ASP A 256 -1.62 -1.92 15.41
C ASP A 256 -1.25 -0.54 15.97
N ASN A 257 -0.84 -0.46 17.24
CA ASN A 257 -0.52 0.81 17.91
C ASN A 257 0.88 1.36 17.56
N ASN A 258 1.54 0.81 16.53
CA ASN A 258 2.81 1.34 16.06
C ASN A 258 2.62 2.54 15.12
N ARG A 259 2.96 3.73 15.62
CA ARG A 259 2.93 5.01 14.89
C ARG A 259 3.81 5.06 13.64
N THR A 260 4.75 4.14 13.44
CA THR A 260 5.55 4.10 12.21
C THR A 260 4.80 3.47 11.04
N ASN A 261 3.63 2.86 11.29
CA ASN A 261 2.80 2.20 10.29
C ASN A 261 1.44 2.93 10.13
N PRO A 262 1.32 3.87 9.18
CA PRO A 262 0.14 4.73 9.08
C PRO A 262 -1.20 4.00 8.95
N HIS A 263 -1.31 3.04 8.04
CA HIS A 263 -2.53 2.25 7.84
C HIS A 263 -2.98 1.50 9.11
N PRO A 264 -2.15 0.64 9.75
CA PRO A 264 -2.52 -0.02 11.01
C PRO A 264 -2.81 0.93 12.16
N TYR A 265 -2.06 2.03 12.26
CA TYR A 265 -2.26 3.01 13.33
C TYR A 265 -3.60 3.74 13.20
N ALA A 266 -3.95 4.18 12.00
CA ALA A 266 -5.25 4.78 11.73
C ALA A 266 -6.41 3.83 12.08
N ASN A 267 -6.30 2.54 11.74
CA ASN A 267 -7.28 1.53 12.15
C ASN A 267 -7.39 1.43 13.68
N PHE A 268 -6.26 1.40 14.39
CA PHE A 268 -6.24 1.32 15.84
C PHE A 268 -6.97 2.50 16.49
N ILE A 269 -6.69 3.74 16.06
CA ILE A 269 -7.36 4.94 16.58
C ILE A 269 -8.86 4.94 16.25
N ILE A 270 -9.24 4.61 15.02
CA ILE A 270 -10.65 4.52 14.62
C ILE A 270 -11.40 3.49 15.47
N CYS A 271 -10.85 2.27 15.61
CA CYS A 271 -11.46 1.21 16.42
C CYS A 271 -11.64 1.65 17.88
N ASN A 272 -10.64 2.32 18.48
CA ASN A 272 -10.74 2.82 19.85
C ASN A 272 -11.84 3.88 20.00
N ASN A 273 -11.85 4.87 19.11
CA ASN A 273 -12.78 5.98 19.17
C ASN A 273 -14.22 5.52 18.96
N LEU A 274 -14.46 4.69 17.94
CA LEU A 274 -15.78 4.12 17.68
C LEU A 274 -16.23 3.18 18.80
N SER A 275 -15.30 2.41 19.38
CA SER A 275 -15.62 1.53 20.51
C SER A 275 -16.13 2.33 21.71
N GLN A 276 -15.46 3.46 22.00
CA GLN A 276 -15.87 4.34 23.07
C GLN A 276 -17.24 4.99 22.79
N MET A 277 -17.49 5.42 21.55
CA MET A 277 -18.76 6.06 21.18
C MET A 277 -19.95 5.09 21.18
N ILE A 278 -19.75 3.84 20.76
CA ILE A 278 -20.86 2.89 20.51
C ILE A 278 -21.08 1.95 21.70
N PHE A 279 -20.00 1.47 22.32
CA PHE A 279 -20.07 0.46 23.38
C PHE A 279 -19.72 1.02 24.76
N ASN A 280 -19.29 2.27 24.85
CA ASN A 280 -18.74 2.87 26.08
C ASN A 280 -17.62 2.00 26.70
N GLN A 281 -16.78 1.43 25.84
CA GLN A 281 -15.69 0.54 26.22
C GLN A 281 -14.43 0.90 25.44
N ASN A 282 -13.29 0.70 26.08
CA ASN A 282 -12.00 0.71 25.41
C ASN A 282 -11.84 -0.59 24.61
N GLN A 283 -11.59 -0.51 23.31
CA GLN A 283 -11.12 -1.63 22.46
C GLN A 283 -12.08 -2.83 22.31
N MET A 284 -13.33 -2.60 21.90
CA MET A 284 -14.20 -3.67 21.38
C MET A 284 -13.53 -4.34 20.17
N SER A 285 -13.04 -5.57 20.36
CA SER A 285 -12.22 -6.29 19.39
C SER A 285 -12.91 -7.49 18.76
N ASP A 286 -14.14 -7.85 19.18
CA ASP A 286 -14.90 -8.94 18.57
C ASP A 286 -15.69 -8.44 17.34
N PRO A 287 -15.33 -8.87 16.11
CA PRO A 287 -16.09 -8.49 14.91
C PRO A 287 -17.56 -8.91 14.94
N LYS A 288 -17.95 -9.88 15.78
CA LYS A 288 -19.35 -10.29 15.93
C LYS A 288 -20.18 -9.23 16.64
N GLU A 289 -19.62 -8.49 17.59
CA GLU A 289 -20.32 -7.39 18.25
C GLU A 289 -20.50 -6.21 17.29
N TRP A 290 -19.46 -5.87 16.53
CA TRP A 290 -19.56 -4.87 15.46
C TRP A 290 -20.62 -5.24 14.41
N ALA A 291 -20.74 -6.53 14.05
CA ALA A 291 -21.73 -6.98 13.10
C ALA A 291 -23.20 -6.82 13.55
N LYS A 292 -23.44 -6.54 14.84
CA LYS A 292 -24.76 -6.23 15.41
C LYS A 292 -25.10 -4.73 15.38
N VAL A 293 -24.10 -3.87 15.18
CA VAL A 293 -24.30 -2.42 15.12
C VAL A 293 -25.02 -2.07 13.83
N ASP A 294 -26.01 -1.18 13.93
CA ASP A 294 -26.69 -0.64 12.75
C ASP A 294 -25.68 0.12 11.85
N PRO A 295 -25.62 -0.18 10.54
CA PRO A 295 -24.68 0.49 9.63
C PRO A 295 -24.79 2.01 9.62
N ASN A 296 -26.00 2.58 9.76
CA ASN A 296 -26.18 4.03 9.76
C ASN A 296 -25.63 4.67 11.03
N THR A 297 -25.81 4.00 12.18
CA THR A 297 -25.20 4.43 13.45
C THR A 297 -23.67 4.51 13.31
N LEU A 298 -23.05 3.48 12.72
CA LEU A 298 -21.60 3.50 12.47
C LEU A 298 -21.19 4.63 11.51
N SER A 299 -21.95 4.86 10.44
CA SER A 299 -21.72 5.97 9.50
C SER A 299 -21.84 7.35 10.18
N CYS A 300 -22.82 7.54 11.05
CA CYS A 300 -22.99 8.77 11.83
C CYS A 300 -21.79 8.99 12.78
N CYS A 301 -21.37 7.98 13.52
CA CYS A 301 -20.20 8.08 14.40
C CYS A 301 -18.92 8.38 13.60
N ALA A 302 -18.72 7.73 12.44
CA ALA A 302 -17.57 8.00 11.58
C ALA A 302 -17.59 9.44 11.02
N THR A 303 -18.76 9.96 10.68
CA THR A 303 -18.96 11.36 10.26
C THR A 303 -18.59 12.33 11.38
N GLU A 304 -19.06 12.07 12.60
CA GLU A 304 -18.74 12.90 13.77
C GLU A 304 -17.22 12.90 14.06
N LEU A 305 -16.56 11.74 13.97
CA LEU A 305 -15.10 11.64 14.13
C LEU A 305 -14.35 12.42 13.05
N LEU A 306 -14.81 12.38 11.80
CA LEU A 306 -14.20 13.12 10.71
C LEU A 306 -14.35 14.63 10.93
N GLN A 307 -15.54 15.09 11.35
CA GLN A 307 -15.80 16.50 11.65
C GLN A 307 -14.93 17.00 12.80
N LYS A 308 -14.88 16.27 13.94
CA LYS A 308 -14.01 16.63 15.07
C LYS A 308 -12.54 16.74 14.67
N HIS A 309 -12.08 15.85 13.79
CA HIS A 309 -10.73 15.89 13.27
C HIS A 309 -10.50 17.12 12.38
N THR A 310 -11.43 17.42 11.47
CA THR A 310 -11.40 18.62 10.62
C THR A 310 -11.33 19.89 11.45
N ASP A 311 -12.17 20.01 12.48
CA ASP A 311 -12.17 21.17 13.39
C ASP A 311 -10.83 21.32 14.11
N SER A 312 -10.27 20.20 14.59
CA SER A 312 -8.95 20.17 15.24
C SER A 312 -7.83 20.61 14.30
N LEU A 313 -7.86 20.19 13.02
CA LEU A 313 -6.90 20.62 12.00
C LEU A 313 -7.03 22.12 11.73
N ASN A 314 -8.25 22.61 11.56
CA ASN A 314 -8.51 24.02 11.27
C ASN A 314 -8.05 24.93 12.42
N ASN A 315 -8.30 24.52 13.67
CA ASN A 315 -7.85 25.25 14.87
C ASN A 315 -6.33 25.33 14.99
N LYS A 316 -5.60 24.31 14.51
CA LYS A 316 -4.12 24.32 14.48
C LYS A 316 -3.53 25.06 13.26
N GLY A 317 -4.37 25.49 12.32
CA GLY A 317 -3.95 26.16 11.09
C GLY A 317 -3.58 25.19 9.98
N LYS A 318 -4.34 25.26 8.88
CA LYS A 318 -4.25 24.38 7.71
C LYS A 318 -2.83 24.18 7.14
N GLN A 319 -2.04 25.24 7.08
CA GLN A 319 -0.73 25.24 6.42
C GLN A 319 0.39 24.60 7.27
N GLN A 320 0.23 24.59 8.60
CA GLN A 320 1.30 24.21 9.54
C GLN A 320 0.98 22.92 10.30
N VAL A 321 -0.28 22.49 10.31
CA VAL A 321 -0.67 21.30 11.06
C VAL A 321 -0.04 20.04 10.46
N VAL A 322 0.80 19.38 11.25
CA VAL A 322 1.48 18.14 10.86
C VAL A 322 0.68 16.91 11.29
N SER A 323 0.03 16.95 12.46
CA SER A 323 -0.69 15.79 13.01
C SER A 323 -1.64 16.15 14.17
N ILE A 324 -2.70 15.36 14.31
CA ILE A 324 -3.64 15.31 15.42
C ILE A 324 -3.50 13.99 16.22
N ILE A 325 -3.24 12.86 15.55
CA ILE A 325 -3.29 11.50 16.14
C ILE A 325 -1.93 10.82 16.38
#